data_AF-A0A2V1BY75-F1
#
_entry.id   AF-A0A2V1BY75-F1
#
_cell.length_a   1.000
_cell.length_b   1.000
_cell.length_c   1.000
_cell.angle_alpha   90.00
_cell.angle_beta   90.00
_cell.angle_gamma   90.00
#
_symmetry.space_group_name_H-M   'P 1'
#
loop_
_entity.id
_entity.type
_entity.pdbx_description
1 polymer ?
#
loop_
_entity_poly.entity_id
_entity_poly.type
_entity_poly.pdbx_seq_one_letter_code
_entity_poly.pdbx_strand_id
1 'polypeptide(L)'
;MAPYIGPLEPLNSLTSADLRKKLDAFDISHTTQDLKPDLQAKWALHILGFIYDKSKASAALVKKVANWCKILVPGLHEVVEDAGLEVSGSKWGCIESLIVAELTPPSPEKSVIKKVKAVPKAAPDSGSKTSAIPKTTATPSDQPSPEVVNLLITMIDGDLRQFPNELSTSLPGCPVTSHHDLLNRAARFGDQSTEDSSLGITFLDLCYDGEGLPLGNWHWKIPNIDPDILQFILTTPDPEAFTKHIEEAGGNSILLFHGTYHAYFRSICRKGFLASSDVQYGVGVFMSENPATSMRYSQGHEDGSSGSAHCPYQNYDLLLACEIAGGGRPVEDISEPCNAKVHVIEKLDSIKPRYLFLIPSVTE
;
A
#
# COMPACT_ATOMS: atom_id res chain seq x y z
N MET A 1 2.67 12.27 -8.28
CA MET A 1 2.83 11.17 -9.26
C MET A 1 1.44 10.79 -9.74
N ALA A 2 1.20 10.60 -11.04
CA ALA A 2 -0.16 10.25 -11.52
C ALA A 2 -0.53 8.81 -11.10
N PRO A 3 -1.82 8.51 -10.90
CA PRO A 3 -2.26 7.15 -10.62
C PRO A 3 -2.00 6.24 -11.83
N TYR A 4 -1.61 4.99 -11.58
CA TYR A 4 -1.63 3.96 -12.62
C TYR A 4 -3.08 3.74 -13.07
N ILE A 5 -3.33 3.83 -14.37
CA ILE A 5 -4.67 3.88 -14.98
C ILE A 5 -5.10 2.49 -15.50
N GLY A 6 -4.21 1.50 -15.51
CA GLY A 6 -4.53 0.15 -15.98
C GLY A 6 -3.38 -0.53 -16.73
N PRO A 7 -3.56 -1.78 -17.16
CA PRO A 7 -2.53 -2.48 -17.92
C PRO A 7 -2.40 -1.95 -19.35
N LEU A 8 -1.24 -2.19 -19.96
CA LEU A 8 -0.92 -1.69 -21.30
C LEU A 8 -1.57 -2.49 -22.45
N GLU A 9 -2.21 -3.64 -22.21
CA GLU A 9 -2.78 -4.50 -23.26
C GLU A 9 -3.69 -3.80 -24.30
N PRO A 10 -4.54 -2.83 -23.93
CA PRO A 10 -5.42 -2.15 -24.89
C PRO A 10 -4.67 -1.29 -25.93
N LEU A 11 -3.37 -1.00 -25.77
CA LEU A 11 -2.60 -0.16 -26.69
C LEU A 11 -2.47 -0.73 -28.12
N ASN A 12 -2.67 -2.04 -28.30
CA ASN A 12 -2.60 -2.65 -29.63
C ASN A 12 -3.77 -2.22 -30.53
N SER A 13 -4.97 -2.13 -29.95
CA SER A 13 -6.20 -1.90 -30.70
C SER A 13 -6.46 -0.43 -31.01
N LEU A 14 -5.77 0.49 -30.33
CA LEU A 14 -5.95 1.93 -30.52
C LEU A 14 -5.30 2.42 -31.83
N THR A 15 -6.05 3.24 -32.58
CA THR A 15 -5.53 3.96 -33.74
C THR A 15 -4.75 5.21 -33.31
N SER A 16 -3.99 5.82 -34.22
CA SER A 16 -3.34 7.11 -33.93
C SER A 16 -4.35 8.21 -33.58
N ALA A 17 -5.56 8.16 -34.13
CA ALA A 17 -6.62 9.11 -33.80
C ALA A 17 -7.15 8.89 -32.38
N ASP A 18 -7.37 7.63 -31.97
CA ASP A 18 -7.81 7.30 -30.61
C ASP A 18 -6.77 7.70 -29.56
N LEU A 19 -5.48 7.47 -29.87
CA LEU A 19 -4.38 7.87 -28.99
C LEU A 19 -4.30 9.38 -28.84
N ARG A 20 -4.43 10.15 -29.92
CA ARG A 20 -4.48 11.62 -29.85
C ARG A 20 -5.65 12.11 -29.02
N LYS A 21 -6.85 11.58 -29.27
CA LYS A 21 -8.05 11.90 -28.50
C LYS A 21 -7.88 11.62 -27.01
N LYS A 22 -7.24 10.49 -26.66
CA LYS A 22 -6.89 10.17 -25.28
C LYS A 22 -5.87 11.15 -24.70
N LEU A 23 -4.77 11.43 -25.41
CA LEU A 23 -3.75 12.38 -24.95
C LEU A 23 -4.32 13.81 -24.78
N ASP A 24 -5.21 14.25 -25.68
CA ASP A 24 -5.93 15.53 -25.58
C ASP A 24 -6.84 15.58 -24.35
N ALA A 25 -7.56 14.49 -24.06
CA ALA A 25 -8.47 14.42 -22.91
C ALA A 25 -7.76 14.55 -21.55
N PHE A 26 -6.45 14.28 -21.51
CA PHE A 26 -5.60 14.39 -20.31
C PHE A 26 -4.54 15.48 -20.44
N ASP A 27 -4.71 16.45 -21.36
CA ASP A 27 -3.77 17.58 -21.54
C ASP A 27 -2.29 17.16 -21.72
N ILE A 28 -2.03 16.00 -22.36
CA ILE A 28 -0.67 15.48 -22.59
C ILE A 28 -0.13 15.99 -23.92
N SER A 29 1.02 16.67 -23.85
CA SER A 29 1.62 17.31 -25.02
C SER A 29 1.97 16.33 -26.15
N HIS A 30 1.43 16.58 -27.33
CA HIS A 30 1.73 15.82 -28.54
C HIS A 30 1.63 16.69 -29.79
N THR A 31 2.23 16.23 -30.89
CA THR A 31 2.25 16.95 -32.16
C THR A 31 1.55 16.17 -33.25
N THR A 32 1.02 16.87 -34.26
CA THR A 32 0.44 16.23 -35.47
C THR A 32 1.43 15.37 -36.24
N GLN A 33 2.74 15.57 -36.02
CA GLN A 33 3.82 14.81 -36.66
C GLN A 33 4.21 13.54 -35.87
N ASP A 34 3.76 13.39 -34.62
CA ASP A 34 4.08 12.21 -33.81
C ASP A 34 3.55 10.92 -34.47
N LEU A 35 4.41 9.93 -34.64
CA LEU A 35 4.05 8.63 -35.22
C LEU A 35 3.30 7.78 -34.17
N LYS A 36 2.61 6.74 -34.64
CA LYS A 36 1.85 5.82 -33.76
C LYS A 36 2.69 5.32 -32.56
N PRO A 37 3.96 4.87 -32.72
CA PRO A 37 4.75 4.42 -31.58
C PRO A 37 5.08 5.52 -30.56
N ASP A 38 5.26 6.77 -31.01
CA ASP A 38 5.52 7.91 -30.12
C ASP A 38 4.26 8.26 -29.31
N LEU A 39 3.09 8.18 -29.94
CA LEU A 39 1.80 8.34 -29.26
C LEU A 39 1.54 7.20 -28.26
N GLN A 40 1.86 5.95 -28.64
CA GLN A 40 1.76 4.79 -27.75
C GLN A 40 2.70 4.92 -26.55
N ALA A 41 3.94 5.39 -26.75
CA ALA A 41 4.89 5.61 -25.68
C ALA A 41 4.41 6.65 -24.67
N LYS A 42 3.89 7.80 -25.14
CA LYS A 42 3.32 8.83 -24.27
C LYS A 42 2.11 8.32 -23.50
N TRP A 43 1.22 7.59 -24.16
CA TRP A 43 0.04 7.03 -23.51
C TRP A 43 0.39 5.93 -22.51
N ALA A 44 1.36 5.05 -22.82
CA ALA A 44 1.85 4.04 -21.89
C ALA A 44 2.46 4.66 -20.64
N LEU A 45 3.32 5.66 -20.80
CA LEU A 45 3.93 6.36 -19.66
C LEU A 45 2.89 7.10 -18.81
N HIS A 46 1.83 7.63 -19.42
CA HIS A 46 0.70 8.20 -18.68
C HIS A 46 -0.11 7.14 -17.93
N ILE A 47 -0.45 6.03 -18.60
CA ILE A 47 -1.14 4.90 -17.97
C ILE A 47 -0.35 4.39 -16.76
N LEU A 48 0.97 4.35 -16.84
CA LEU A 48 1.83 3.91 -15.74
C LEU A 48 2.12 5.01 -14.70
N GLY A 49 1.49 6.19 -14.80
CA GLY A 49 1.62 7.26 -13.82
C GLY A 49 2.89 8.11 -13.90
N PHE A 50 3.71 7.93 -14.94
CA PHE A 50 4.99 8.63 -15.13
C PHE A 50 4.87 9.98 -15.86
N ILE A 51 3.71 10.26 -16.49
CA ILE A 51 3.39 11.57 -17.09
C ILE A 51 2.00 12.01 -16.61
N TYR A 52 1.88 13.26 -16.14
CA TYR A 52 0.61 13.88 -15.73
C TYR A 52 0.37 15.24 -16.39
N ASP A 53 -0.84 15.78 -16.27
CA ASP A 53 -1.33 16.98 -16.99
C ASP A 53 -0.28 18.09 -17.12
N LYS A 54 -0.10 18.55 -18.37
CA LYS A 54 0.89 19.58 -18.79
C LYS A 54 2.37 19.24 -18.58
N SER A 55 2.71 18.13 -17.92
CA SER A 55 4.10 17.69 -17.77
C SER A 55 4.65 17.17 -19.10
N LYS A 56 5.85 17.62 -19.45
CA LYS A 56 6.59 17.06 -20.59
C LYS A 56 7.38 15.87 -20.10
N ALA A 57 7.06 14.70 -20.64
CA ALA A 57 7.90 13.52 -20.49
C ALA A 57 9.32 13.81 -21.00
N SER A 58 10.32 13.21 -20.36
CA SER A 58 11.69 13.24 -20.87
C SER A 58 11.71 12.73 -22.31
N ALA A 59 12.17 13.57 -23.25
CA ALA A 59 12.23 13.21 -24.67
C ALA A 59 13.08 11.94 -24.90
N ALA A 60 14.09 11.70 -24.05
CA ALA A 60 14.90 10.49 -24.08
C ALA A 60 14.09 9.25 -23.68
N LEU A 61 13.29 9.34 -22.62
CA LEU A 61 12.44 8.26 -22.14
C LEU A 61 11.34 7.92 -23.16
N VAL A 62 10.64 8.93 -23.69
CA VAL A 62 9.61 8.72 -24.73
C VAL A 62 10.20 8.03 -25.95
N LYS A 63 11.38 8.47 -26.42
CA LYS A 63 12.05 7.85 -27.56
C LYS A 63 12.44 6.40 -27.28
N LYS A 64 12.90 6.08 -26.07
CA LYS A 64 13.26 4.73 -25.65
C LYS A 64 12.04 3.81 -25.64
N VAL A 65 10.93 4.25 -25.02
CA VAL A 65 9.67 3.50 -25.01
C VAL A 65 9.09 3.35 -26.42
N ALA A 66 9.14 4.40 -27.24
CA ALA A 66 8.67 4.35 -28.63
C ALA A 66 9.47 3.35 -29.47
N ASN A 67 10.76 3.15 -29.18
CA ASN A 67 11.56 2.12 -29.82
C ASN A 67 11.08 0.73 -29.40
N TRP A 68 10.80 0.49 -28.12
CA TRP A 68 10.21 -0.79 -27.68
C TRP A 68 8.86 -1.07 -28.33
N CYS A 69 8.02 -0.05 -28.51
CA CYS A 69 6.76 -0.19 -29.24
C CYS A 69 6.96 -0.61 -30.70
N LYS A 70 8.08 -0.27 -31.35
CA LYS A 70 8.40 -0.65 -32.75
C LYS A 70 8.96 -2.06 -32.89
N ILE A 71 9.60 -2.59 -31.84
CA ILE A 71 10.26 -3.89 -31.87
C ILE A 71 9.21 -5.02 -31.99
N LEU A 72 9.54 -6.05 -32.77
CA LEU A 72 8.74 -7.28 -32.86
C LEU A 72 8.90 -8.11 -31.59
N VAL A 73 7.87 -8.88 -31.21
CA VAL A 73 7.84 -9.64 -29.95
C VAL A 73 9.13 -10.45 -29.68
N PRO A 74 9.71 -11.20 -30.65
CA PRO A 74 10.95 -11.94 -30.39
C PRO A 74 12.13 -11.05 -30.01
N GLY A 75 12.34 -9.93 -30.71
CA GLY A 75 13.41 -8.98 -30.37
C GLY A 75 13.13 -8.20 -29.08
N LEU A 76 11.86 -8.10 -28.67
CA LEU A 76 11.51 -7.50 -27.38
C LEU A 76 11.86 -8.44 -26.23
N HIS A 77 11.67 -9.75 -26.40
CA HIS A 77 12.06 -10.75 -25.39
C HIS A 77 13.58 -10.70 -25.15
N GLU A 78 14.39 -10.60 -26.21
CA GLU A 78 15.84 -10.41 -26.08
C GLU A 78 16.18 -9.18 -25.24
N VAL A 79 15.51 -8.04 -25.47
CA VAL A 79 15.73 -6.81 -24.69
C VAL A 79 15.31 -6.96 -23.21
N VAL A 80 14.26 -7.72 -22.93
CA VAL A 80 13.77 -8.00 -21.56
C VAL A 80 14.76 -8.91 -20.83
N GLU A 81 15.23 -9.96 -21.50
CA GLU A 81 16.23 -10.90 -20.97
C GLU A 81 17.58 -10.21 -20.73
N ASP A 82 18.04 -9.36 -21.65
CA ASP A 82 19.26 -8.56 -21.50
C ASP A 82 19.17 -7.58 -20.31
N ALA A 83 17.96 -7.15 -19.97
CA ALA A 83 17.70 -6.33 -18.78
C ALA A 83 17.60 -7.17 -17.48
N GLY A 84 17.69 -8.50 -17.55
CA GLY A 84 17.58 -9.41 -16.42
C GLY A 84 16.15 -9.56 -15.88
N LEU A 85 15.15 -9.28 -16.72
CA LEU A 85 13.73 -9.34 -16.37
C LEU A 85 13.09 -10.64 -16.93
N GLU A 86 11.98 -11.06 -16.33
CA GLU A 86 11.20 -12.18 -16.85
C GLU A 86 10.34 -11.75 -18.05
N VAL A 87 10.33 -12.58 -19.09
CA VAL A 87 9.52 -12.34 -20.29
C VAL A 87 8.04 -12.53 -19.97
N SER A 88 7.26 -11.47 -20.15
CA SER A 88 5.81 -11.52 -19.94
C SER A 88 5.09 -12.22 -21.09
N GLY A 89 3.89 -12.74 -20.83
CA GLY A 89 3.05 -13.39 -21.85
C GLY A 89 2.52 -12.46 -22.95
N SER A 90 2.77 -11.14 -22.89
CA SER A 90 2.30 -10.17 -23.87
C SER A 90 3.38 -9.13 -24.21
N LYS A 91 3.33 -8.60 -25.45
CA LYS A 91 4.22 -7.51 -25.88
C LYS A 91 4.16 -6.32 -24.92
N TRP A 92 2.97 -6.01 -24.44
CA TRP A 92 2.71 -4.83 -23.62
C TRP A 92 3.14 -5.03 -22.18
N GLY A 93 2.99 -6.23 -21.62
CA GLY A 93 3.56 -6.55 -20.31
C GLY A 93 5.09 -6.53 -20.33
N CYS A 94 5.73 -6.96 -21.41
CA CYS A 94 7.18 -6.81 -21.58
C CYS A 94 7.61 -5.33 -21.60
N ILE A 95 6.88 -4.48 -22.33
CA ILE A 95 7.13 -3.02 -22.37
C ILE A 95 6.92 -2.41 -20.97
N GLU A 96 5.88 -2.82 -20.26
CA GLU A 96 5.59 -2.37 -18.90
C GLU A 96 6.75 -2.70 -17.94
N SER A 97 7.22 -3.95 -17.92
CA SER A 97 8.36 -4.37 -17.09
C SER A 97 9.62 -3.56 -17.40
N LEU A 98 9.89 -3.29 -18.67
CA LEU A 98 11.03 -2.47 -19.10
C LEU A 98 10.90 -1.01 -18.64
N ILE A 99 9.71 -0.41 -18.71
CA ILE A 99 9.47 0.96 -18.23
C ILE A 99 9.69 1.04 -16.71
N VAL A 100 9.12 0.10 -15.96
CA VAL A 100 9.23 0.05 -14.50
C VAL A 100 10.68 -0.14 -14.08
N ALA A 101 11.41 -1.05 -14.72
CA ALA A 101 12.83 -1.29 -14.42
C ALA A 101 13.72 -0.08 -14.74
N GLU A 102 13.44 0.66 -15.82
CA GLU A 102 14.20 1.85 -16.20
C GLU A 102 14.02 3.01 -15.19
N LEU A 103 12.83 3.11 -14.59
CA LEU A 103 12.45 4.23 -13.72
C LEU A 103 12.56 3.92 -12.23
N THR A 104 12.77 2.65 -11.87
CA THR A 104 13.01 2.22 -10.50
C THR A 104 14.52 2.07 -10.30
N PRO A 105 15.14 2.79 -9.36
CA PRO A 105 16.58 2.65 -9.13
C PRO A 105 16.91 1.20 -8.76
N PRO A 106 18.08 0.67 -9.21
CA PRO A 106 18.46 -0.70 -8.88
C PRO A 106 18.53 -0.85 -7.36
N SER A 107 17.67 -1.71 -6.82
CA SER A 107 17.78 -2.15 -5.44
C SER A 107 19.17 -2.78 -5.23
N PRO A 108 19.88 -2.48 -4.13
CA PRO A 108 21.25 -2.94 -3.90
C PRO A 108 21.43 -4.47 -3.80
N GLU A 109 20.37 -5.26 -3.93
CA GLU A 109 20.43 -6.72 -3.82
C GLU A 109 19.98 -7.41 -5.12
N LYS A 110 20.95 -7.63 -6.02
CA LYS A 110 21.08 -8.81 -6.92
C LYS A 110 22.26 -8.60 -7.87
N SER A 111 23.48 -8.73 -7.35
CA SER A 111 24.64 -9.08 -8.19
C SER A 111 24.79 -10.60 -8.22
N VAL A 112 24.08 -11.25 -9.13
CA VAL A 112 24.25 -12.70 -9.37
C VAL A 112 25.51 -12.93 -10.20
N ILE A 113 26.57 -13.32 -9.50
CA ILE A 113 27.41 -14.51 -9.76
C ILE A 113 27.63 -14.84 -11.25
N LYS A 114 28.74 -14.35 -11.82
CA LYS A 114 29.44 -15.05 -12.91
C LYS A 114 30.29 -16.19 -12.32
N LYS A 115 30.00 -17.43 -12.74
CA LYS A 115 30.76 -18.66 -12.41
C LYS A 115 32.25 -18.52 -12.74
N VAL A 116 33.12 -18.66 -11.75
CA VAL A 116 34.53 -19.07 -11.92
C VAL A 116 34.87 -20.14 -10.87
N LYS A 117 35.65 -21.15 -11.33
CA LYS A 117 36.04 -22.41 -10.67
C LYS A 117 36.69 -22.28 -9.27
N ALA A 118 36.42 -23.32 -8.47
CA ALA A 118 36.97 -23.66 -7.13
C ALA A 118 38.52 -23.73 -7.07
N VAL A 119 39.21 -23.48 -5.94
CA VAL A 119 39.51 -24.35 -4.73
C VAL A 119 40.57 -23.56 -3.86
N PRO A 120 40.88 -23.79 -2.55
CA PRO A 120 40.10 -23.97 -1.31
C PRO A 120 40.51 -23.08 -0.07
N LYS A 121 39.57 -22.93 0.86
CA LYS A 121 39.64 -23.06 2.35
C LYS A 121 40.79 -22.41 3.17
N ALA A 122 40.43 -21.42 3.99
CA ALA A 122 40.88 -21.27 5.39
C ALA A 122 39.84 -20.44 6.18
N ALA A 123 39.64 -20.79 7.45
CA ALA A 123 38.78 -20.13 8.45
C ALA A 123 39.59 -19.98 9.75
N PRO A 124 39.03 -19.41 10.83
CA PRO A 124 38.19 -18.21 10.94
C PRO A 124 38.91 -17.15 11.80
N ASP A 125 38.42 -15.92 11.85
CA ASP A 125 38.67 -15.12 13.06
C ASP A 125 37.51 -14.23 13.48
N SER A 126 37.40 -14.18 14.80
CA SER A 126 36.32 -13.63 15.60
C SER A 126 36.38 -12.10 15.70
N GLY A 127 35.21 -11.46 15.80
CA GLY A 127 35.17 -10.01 15.97
C GLY A 127 33.76 -9.48 16.19
N SER A 128 33.23 -9.68 17.40
CA SER A 128 32.06 -9.00 17.93
C SER A 128 32.27 -7.48 17.88
N LYS A 129 31.37 -6.75 17.21
CA LYS A 129 31.17 -5.31 17.39
C LYS A 129 29.69 -4.99 17.38
N THR A 130 29.23 -4.59 18.56
CA THR A 130 27.96 -3.93 18.87
C THR A 130 27.77 -2.72 17.96
N SER A 131 26.73 -2.73 17.12
CA SER A 131 26.36 -1.59 16.27
C SER A 131 25.31 -0.75 17.01
N ALA A 132 25.70 0.48 17.35
CA ALA A 132 24.78 1.49 17.83
C ALA A 132 23.83 1.93 16.70
N ILE A 133 22.55 2.09 17.03
CA ILE A 133 21.51 2.61 16.13
C ILE A 133 21.82 4.08 15.82
N PRO A 134 21.94 4.50 14.55
CA PRO A 134 22.08 5.91 14.20
C PRO A 134 20.72 6.61 14.37
N LYS A 135 20.70 7.73 15.11
CA LYS A 135 19.60 8.69 15.07
C LYS A 135 19.56 9.34 13.68
N THR A 136 18.58 8.95 12.88
CA THR A 136 18.33 9.50 11.55
C THR A 136 17.79 10.92 11.68
N THR A 137 18.55 11.91 11.24
CA THR A 137 18.08 13.30 11.08
C THR A 137 17.20 13.38 9.84
N ALA A 138 15.90 13.60 10.03
CA ALA A 138 14.91 13.71 8.96
C ALA A 138 15.20 14.89 8.01
N THR A 139 15.08 14.64 6.72
CA THR A 139 15.11 15.64 5.65
C THR A 139 13.70 16.17 5.37
N PRO A 140 13.54 17.35 4.71
CA PRO A 140 12.22 17.96 4.45
C PRO A 140 11.24 17.11 3.61
N SER A 141 11.70 15.99 3.06
CA SER A 141 10.89 15.01 2.31
C SER A 141 10.16 13.98 3.20
N ASP A 142 10.36 14.03 4.52
CA ASP A 142 9.89 13.01 5.48
C ASP A 142 8.59 13.41 6.20
N GLN A 143 7.92 14.49 5.77
CA GLN A 143 6.66 14.88 6.38
C GLN A 143 5.51 13.98 5.92
N PRO A 144 4.68 13.46 6.84
CA PRO A 144 3.48 12.71 6.49
C PRO A 144 2.52 13.59 5.69
N SER A 145 1.82 13.02 4.72
CA SER A 145 0.81 13.76 3.97
C SER A 145 -0.39 14.14 4.84
N PRO A 146 -1.18 15.16 4.45
CA PRO A 146 -2.38 15.54 5.18
C PRO A 146 -3.35 14.36 5.38
N GLU A 147 -3.48 13.46 4.40
CA GLU A 147 -4.35 12.29 4.50
C GLU A 147 -3.88 11.31 5.57
N VAL A 148 -2.55 11.12 5.66
CA VAL A 148 -1.91 10.32 6.70
C VAL A 148 -2.14 10.94 8.07
N VAL A 149 -1.92 12.24 8.20
CA VAL A 149 -2.16 12.95 9.46
C VAL A 149 -3.62 12.82 9.88
N ASN A 150 -4.56 13.05 8.95
CA ASN A 150 -6.00 12.88 9.20
C ASN A 150 -6.35 11.45 9.62
N LEU A 151 -5.69 10.44 9.05
CA LEU A 151 -5.90 9.06 9.44
C LEU A 151 -5.45 8.83 10.88
N LEU A 152 -4.26 9.31 11.25
CA LEU A 152 -3.76 9.20 12.63
C LEU A 152 -4.68 9.90 13.62
N ILE A 153 -5.21 11.07 13.27
CA ILE A 153 -6.17 11.80 14.08
C ILE A 153 -7.44 10.97 14.27
N THR A 154 -8.00 10.41 13.19
CA THR A 154 -9.16 9.50 13.25
C THR A 154 -8.90 8.31 14.17
N MET A 155 -7.73 7.70 14.09
CA MET A 155 -7.37 6.54 14.92
C MET A 155 -7.28 6.90 16.41
N ILE A 156 -6.64 8.04 16.71
CA ILE A 156 -6.52 8.52 18.08
C ILE A 156 -7.88 8.88 18.65
N ASP A 157 -8.72 9.58 17.90
CA ASP A 157 -10.08 9.92 18.33
C ASP A 157 -10.90 8.64 18.61
N GLY A 158 -10.79 7.62 17.74
CA GLY A 158 -11.43 6.32 17.95
C GLY A 158 -11.00 5.63 19.24
N ASP A 159 -9.70 5.50 19.48
CA ASP A 159 -9.16 4.90 20.70
C ASP A 159 -9.58 5.64 21.97
N LEU A 160 -9.60 6.98 21.93
CA LEU A 160 -9.97 7.80 23.08
C LEU A 160 -11.45 7.75 23.41
N ARG A 161 -12.31 7.54 22.42
CA ARG A 161 -13.74 7.29 22.69
C ARG A 161 -13.95 5.95 23.36
N GLN A 162 -13.20 4.93 22.94
CA GLN A 162 -13.32 3.60 23.52
C GLN A 162 -12.72 3.52 24.93
N PHE A 163 -11.63 4.25 25.19
CA PHE A 163 -10.89 4.21 26.46
C PHE A 163 -10.57 5.62 27.01
N PRO A 164 -11.58 6.41 27.43
CA PRO A 164 -11.40 7.84 27.77
C PRO A 164 -10.50 8.11 28.97
N ASN A 165 -10.35 7.13 29.88
CA ASN A 165 -9.53 7.26 31.09
C ASN A 165 -8.10 6.73 30.91
N GLU A 166 -7.74 6.25 29.73
CA GLU A 166 -6.47 5.56 29.49
C GLU A 166 -5.47 6.37 28.69
N LEU A 167 -5.64 7.68 28.48
CA LEU A 167 -4.76 8.48 27.61
C LEU A 167 -3.26 8.24 27.85
N SER A 168 -2.80 8.18 29.11
CA SER A 168 -1.39 7.91 29.44
C SER A 168 -0.96 6.45 29.24
N THR A 169 -1.90 5.50 29.31
CA THR A 169 -1.68 4.07 29.05
C THR A 169 -1.72 3.77 27.55
N SER A 170 -2.64 4.43 26.84
CA SER A 170 -2.89 4.30 25.42
C SER A 170 -1.84 5.04 24.60
N LEU A 171 -1.34 6.19 25.06
CA LEU A 171 -0.30 7.00 24.40
C LEU A 171 0.83 7.32 25.41
N PRO A 172 1.66 6.33 25.79
CA PRO A 172 2.74 6.54 26.73
C PRO A 172 3.74 7.57 26.17
N GLY A 173 4.08 8.58 26.98
CA GLY A 173 4.96 9.68 26.57
C GLY A 173 4.26 10.83 25.84
N CYS A 174 2.92 10.80 25.70
CA CYS A 174 2.18 11.92 25.11
C CYS A 174 2.34 13.17 25.96
N PRO A 175 2.83 14.30 25.42
CA PRO A 175 2.96 15.55 26.18
C PRO A 175 1.60 16.20 26.48
N VAL A 176 0.52 15.64 25.95
CA VAL A 176 -0.83 16.17 26.06
C VAL A 176 -1.53 15.54 27.25
N THR A 177 -2.08 16.37 28.13
CA THR A 177 -2.69 15.95 29.41
C THR A 177 -4.21 15.79 29.33
N SER A 178 -4.84 16.13 28.20
CA SER A 178 -6.29 15.99 28.02
C SER A 178 -6.68 15.64 26.58
N HIS A 179 -7.77 14.90 26.44
CA HIS A 179 -8.37 14.57 25.15
C HIS A 179 -8.64 15.82 24.28
N HIS A 180 -9.18 16.87 24.89
CA HIS A 180 -9.51 18.12 24.20
C HIS A 180 -8.26 18.84 23.66
N ASP A 181 -7.16 18.88 24.41
CA ASP A 181 -5.90 19.47 23.94
C ASP A 181 -5.31 18.65 22.77
N LEU A 182 -5.48 17.33 22.78
CA LEU A 182 -4.96 16.46 21.72
C LEU A 182 -5.71 16.70 20.40
N LEU A 183 -7.04 16.71 20.46
CA LEU A 183 -7.89 16.99 19.29
C LEU A 183 -7.70 18.41 18.78
N ASN A 184 -7.56 19.41 19.65
CA ASN A 184 -7.30 20.79 19.25
C ASN A 184 -5.95 20.95 18.55
N ARG A 185 -4.91 20.24 19.02
CA ARG A 185 -3.59 20.25 18.36
C ARG A 185 -3.65 19.53 17.02
N ALA A 186 -4.28 18.35 16.98
CA ALA A 186 -4.55 17.60 15.76
C ALA A 186 -5.29 18.44 14.70
N ALA A 187 -6.36 19.14 15.07
CA ALA A 187 -7.13 19.98 14.15
C ALA A 187 -6.27 21.12 13.55
N ARG A 188 -5.33 21.68 14.32
CA ARG A 188 -4.41 22.73 13.85
C ARG A 188 -3.38 22.22 12.83
N PHE A 189 -3.08 20.92 12.81
CA PHE A 189 -2.23 20.33 11.77
C PHE A 189 -2.90 20.32 10.39
N GLY A 190 -4.21 20.08 10.34
CA GLY A 190 -4.96 20.11 9.08
C GLY A 190 -4.96 21.49 8.42
N ASP A 191 -4.89 22.55 9.23
CA ASP A 191 -5.02 23.95 8.77
C ASP A 191 -3.67 24.67 8.54
N GLN A 192 -2.56 24.21 9.14
CA GLN A 192 -1.27 24.93 9.05
C GLN A 192 -0.13 24.06 8.50
N SER A 193 0.22 24.34 7.25
CA SER A 193 1.49 23.97 6.63
C SER A 193 2.61 24.83 7.21
N THR A 194 3.41 24.31 8.16
CA THR A 194 4.90 24.35 8.19
C THR A 194 5.59 24.50 9.57
N GLU A 195 4.98 25.05 10.62
CA GLU A 195 5.78 25.41 11.81
C GLU A 195 5.94 24.34 12.91
N ASP A 196 5.09 23.30 12.98
CA ASP A 196 5.17 22.32 14.09
C ASP A 196 5.47 20.89 13.61
N SER A 197 6.45 20.73 12.73
CA SER A 197 6.91 19.42 12.23
C SER A 197 7.26 18.44 13.36
N SER A 198 7.69 18.96 14.51
CA SER A 198 7.98 18.19 15.73
C SER A 198 6.77 17.44 16.28
N LEU A 199 5.59 18.05 16.28
CA LEU A 199 4.40 17.39 16.81
C LEU A 199 3.92 16.28 15.86
N GLY A 200 3.99 16.45 14.54
CA GLY A 200 3.60 15.40 13.58
C GLY A 200 4.44 14.13 13.73
N ILE A 201 5.75 14.29 13.94
CA ILE A 201 6.66 13.19 14.26
C ILE A 201 6.35 12.62 15.65
N THR A 202 6.04 13.47 16.64
CA THR A 202 5.62 13.01 17.97
C THR A 202 4.32 12.21 17.92
N PHE A 203 3.36 12.59 17.07
CA PHE A 203 2.11 11.85 16.84
C PHE A 203 2.36 10.49 16.18
N LEU A 204 3.26 10.42 15.20
CA LEU A 204 3.70 9.17 14.58
C LEU A 204 4.38 8.25 15.60
N ASP A 205 5.30 8.78 16.40
CA ASP A 205 6.00 8.07 17.46
C ASP A 205 5.01 7.56 18.54
N LEU A 206 4.04 8.38 18.92
CA LEU A 206 3.00 8.06 19.91
C LEU A 206 2.01 7.01 19.43
N CYS A 207 1.69 6.99 18.13
CA CYS A 207 0.75 6.01 17.60
C CYS A 207 1.34 4.60 17.58
N TYR A 208 2.66 4.46 17.46
CA TYR A 208 3.31 3.20 17.10
C TYR A 208 4.56 2.83 17.91
N ASP A 209 4.67 3.31 19.16
CA ASP A 209 5.77 2.98 20.09
C ASP A 209 7.18 3.16 19.50
N GLY A 210 7.34 4.10 18.55
CA GLY A 210 8.60 4.38 17.87
C GLY A 210 9.02 3.40 16.77
N GLU A 211 8.24 2.36 16.45
CA GLU A 211 8.56 1.46 15.32
C GLU A 211 8.15 2.03 13.96
N GLY A 212 7.27 3.04 13.96
CA GLY A 212 6.76 3.69 12.77
C GLY A 212 5.94 2.73 11.90
N LEU A 213 4.74 3.15 11.51
CA LEU A 213 4.22 2.69 10.22
C LEU A 213 4.75 3.70 9.21
N PRO A 214 5.77 3.39 8.40
CA PRO A 214 5.93 4.11 7.16
C PRO A 214 4.64 3.85 6.38
N LEU A 215 3.81 4.88 6.26
CA LEU A 215 2.73 4.85 5.30
C LEU A 215 3.44 4.95 3.94
N GLY A 216 3.48 3.80 3.25
CA GLY A 216 4.39 3.55 2.16
C GLY A 216 4.19 4.52 1.00
N ASN A 217 5.25 4.70 0.22
CA ASN A 217 5.29 5.58 -0.94
C ASN A 217 4.13 5.26 -1.92
N TRP A 218 3.47 6.30 -2.44
CA TRP A 218 2.20 6.31 -3.20
C TRP A 218 2.12 5.37 -4.42
N HIS A 219 3.23 4.75 -4.80
CA HIS A 219 3.37 3.89 -5.96
C HIS A 219 2.78 2.49 -5.79
N TRP A 220 2.43 2.08 -4.57
CA TRP A 220 1.93 0.72 -4.26
C TRP A 220 0.41 0.70 -4.05
N LYS A 221 -0.31 1.75 -4.45
CA LYS A 221 -1.77 1.75 -4.43
C LYS A 221 -2.30 0.69 -5.40
N ILE A 222 -3.37 0.00 -5.00
CA ILE A 222 -4.05 -0.92 -5.91
C ILE A 222 -4.70 -0.07 -7.00
N PRO A 223 -4.38 -0.32 -8.28
CA PRO A 223 -4.91 0.47 -9.37
C PRO A 223 -6.40 0.18 -9.62
N ASN A 224 -7.08 1.11 -10.30
CA ASN A 224 -8.49 0.99 -10.68
C ASN A 224 -9.49 0.84 -9.52
N ILE A 225 -9.09 1.26 -8.32
CA ILE A 225 -10.03 1.46 -7.22
C ILE A 225 -10.72 2.82 -7.41
N ASP A 226 -11.99 2.88 -7.01
CA ASP A 226 -12.79 4.10 -7.03
C ASP A 226 -12.00 5.28 -6.41
N PRO A 227 -11.91 6.44 -7.09
CA PRO A 227 -11.15 7.58 -6.59
C PRO A 227 -11.61 8.09 -5.22
N ASP A 228 -12.86 7.83 -4.83
CA ASP A 228 -13.39 8.23 -3.53
C ASP A 228 -12.94 7.30 -2.38
N ILE A 229 -12.35 6.14 -2.71
CA ILE A 229 -11.77 5.23 -1.72
C ILE A 229 -10.32 5.64 -1.42
N LEU A 230 -10.07 6.03 -0.17
CA LEU A 230 -8.72 6.35 0.28
C LEU A 230 -7.95 5.05 0.56
N GLN A 231 -6.74 4.97 0.04
CA GLN A 231 -5.86 3.81 0.18
C GLN A 231 -4.58 4.18 0.90
N PHE A 232 -4.21 3.36 1.87
CA PHE A 232 -3.01 3.48 2.66
C PHE A 232 -2.25 2.15 2.64
N ILE A 233 -0.92 2.23 2.51
CA ILE A 233 -0.04 1.05 2.55
C ILE A 233 0.56 0.98 3.95
N LEU A 234 0.35 -0.14 4.63
CA LEU A 234 0.88 -0.39 5.95
C LEU A 234 2.23 -1.10 5.79
N THR A 235 3.33 -0.42 6.09
CA THR A 235 4.66 -1.03 6.01
C THR A 235 5.16 -1.41 7.40
N THR A 236 4.49 -2.38 8.03
CA THR A 236 5.08 -3.01 9.22
C THR A 236 6.31 -3.83 8.83
N PRO A 237 7.41 -3.75 9.60
CA PRO A 237 8.50 -4.72 9.45
C PRO A 237 7.92 -6.14 9.58
N ASP A 238 8.42 -7.08 8.78
CA ASP A 238 7.98 -8.47 8.87
C ASP A 238 8.30 -9.03 10.26
N PRO A 239 7.31 -9.38 11.07
CA PRO A 239 7.58 -10.06 12.33
C PRO A 239 8.28 -11.38 12.03
N GLU A 240 9.29 -11.75 12.83
CA GLU A 240 9.98 -13.04 12.70
C GLU A 240 8.99 -14.21 12.67
N ALA A 241 7.91 -14.11 13.45
CA ALA A 241 6.81 -15.07 13.47
C ALA A 241 6.10 -15.20 12.10
N PHE A 242 5.84 -14.09 11.41
CA PHE A 242 5.17 -14.11 10.10
C PHE A 242 6.05 -14.79 9.05
N THR A 243 7.34 -14.44 8.99
CA THR A 243 8.31 -15.07 8.07
C THR A 243 8.38 -16.58 8.28
N LYS A 244 8.40 -17.01 9.55
CA LYS A 244 8.36 -18.43 9.90
C LYS A 244 7.10 -19.12 9.38
N HIS A 245 5.92 -18.51 9.52
CA HIS A 245 4.68 -19.08 9.00
C HIS A 245 4.66 -19.16 7.48
N ILE A 246 5.26 -18.19 6.78
CA ILE A 246 5.44 -18.25 5.31
C ILE A 246 6.32 -19.44 4.91
N GLU A 247 7.43 -19.65 5.62
CA GLU A 247 8.30 -20.81 5.39
C GLU A 247 7.58 -22.14 5.67
N GLU A 248 6.85 -22.25 6.79
CA GLU A 248 6.01 -23.41 7.12
C GLU A 248 4.93 -23.69 6.06
N ALA A 249 4.40 -22.64 5.44
CA ALA A 249 3.43 -22.72 4.35
C ALA A 249 4.07 -23.01 2.98
N GLY A 250 5.39 -23.23 2.91
CA GLY A 250 6.11 -23.48 1.66
C GLY A 250 6.19 -22.25 0.75
N GLY A 251 6.22 -21.05 1.34
CA GLY A 251 6.25 -19.77 0.62
C GLY A 251 4.88 -19.30 0.13
N ASN A 252 3.79 -20.00 0.48
CA ASN A 252 2.45 -19.62 0.05
C ASN A 252 1.83 -18.58 0.99
N SER A 253 1.24 -17.54 0.40
CA SER A 253 0.36 -16.60 1.11
C SER A 253 -0.86 -16.29 0.25
N ILE A 254 -1.92 -15.80 0.91
CA ILE A 254 -3.14 -15.31 0.27
C ILE A 254 -3.49 -13.94 0.83
N LEU A 255 -4.04 -13.08 -0.03
CA LEU A 255 -4.60 -11.80 0.39
C LEU A 255 -6.07 -11.98 0.74
N LEU A 256 -6.45 -11.67 1.98
CA LEU A 256 -7.83 -11.69 2.45
C LEU A 256 -8.23 -10.34 3.04
N PHE A 257 -9.53 -10.06 3.06
CA PHE A 257 -10.08 -8.81 3.55
C PHE A 257 -10.74 -8.96 4.92
N HIS A 258 -10.59 -7.95 5.77
CA HIS A 258 -11.22 -7.88 7.08
C HIS A 258 -11.82 -6.49 7.31
N GLY A 259 -13.14 -6.42 7.39
CA GLY A 259 -13.83 -5.18 7.78
C GLY A 259 -13.80 -5.03 9.28
N THR A 260 -13.50 -3.83 9.76
CA THR A 260 -13.48 -3.53 11.18
C THR A 260 -13.85 -2.07 11.42
N TYR A 261 -13.96 -1.67 12.67
CA TYR A 261 -14.27 -0.30 13.05
C TYR A 261 -13.00 0.51 13.27
N HIS A 262 -13.09 1.83 13.09
CA HIS A 262 -11.98 2.76 13.33
C HIS A 262 -11.38 2.59 14.73
N ALA A 263 -12.21 2.38 15.75
CA ALA A 263 -11.78 2.19 17.13
C ALA A 263 -10.88 0.95 17.34
N TYR A 264 -10.99 -0.08 16.50
CA TYR A 264 -10.17 -1.29 16.64
C TYR A 264 -8.88 -1.24 15.82
N PHE A 265 -8.81 -0.37 14.81
CA PHE A 265 -7.69 -0.37 13.86
C PHE A 265 -6.34 -0.12 14.54
N ARG A 266 -6.26 0.83 15.47
CA ARG A 266 -5.01 1.10 16.20
C ARG A 266 -4.61 -0.07 17.09
N SER A 267 -5.55 -0.69 17.79
CA SER A 267 -5.30 -1.89 18.58
C SER A 267 -4.76 -3.03 17.71
N ILE A 268 -5.37 -3.26 16.53
CA ILE A 268 -4.93 -4.27 15.55
C ILE A 268 -3.49 -3.98 15.09
N CYS A 269 -3.15 -2.72 14.78
CA CYS A 269 -1.80 -2.36 14.35
C CYS A 269 -0.75 -2.60 15.44
N ARG A 270 -1.08 -2.36 16.71
CA ARG A 270 -0.13 -2.46 17.83
C ARG A 270 0.00 -3.86 18.39
N LYS A 271 -1.12 -4.56 18.56
CA LYS A 271 -1.21 -5.84 19.29
C LYS A 271 -1.46 -7.03 18.37
N GLY A 272 -1.69 -6.78 17.09
CA GLY A 272 -2.25 -7.77 16.17
C GLY A 272 -3.74 -7.98 16.40
N PHE A 273 -4.30 -8.95 15.67
CA PHE A 273 -5.70 -9.30 15.81
C PHE A 273 -5.97 -10.05 17.11
N LEU A 274 -7.20 -9.91 17.63
CA LEU A 274 -7.74 -10.77 18.67
C LEU A 274 -8.69 -11.79 18.04
N ALA A 275 -8.59 -13.05 18.47
CA ALA A 275 -9.49 -14.08 18.01
C ALA A 275 -10.92 -13.80 18.50
N SER A 276 -11.89 -13.93 17.60
CA SER A 276 -13.30 -13.99 17.96
C SER A 276 -13.62 -15.37 18.53
N SER A 277 -14.48 -15.41 19.55
CA SER A 277 -15.06 -16.64 20.08
C SER A 277 -16.40 -16.93 19.40
N ASP A 278 -16.36 -17.26 18.12
CA ASP A 278 -17.56 -17.61 17.35
C ASP A 278 -17.92 -19.10 17.57
N VAL A 279 -19.18 -19.35 17.91
CA VAL A 279 -19.67 -20.71 18.23
C VAL A 279 -19.95 -21.53 16.96
N GLN A 280 -20.29 -20.86 15.85
CA GLN A 280 -20.71 -21.49 14.61
C GLN A 280 -19.51 -21.97 13.79
N TYR A 281 -18.44 -21.18 13.74
CA TYR A 281 -17.31 -21.43 12.86
C TYR A 281 -15.99 -21.64 13.60
N GLY A 282 -16.00 -21.50 14.92
CA GLY A 282 -14.86 -21.73 15.80
C GLY A 282 -14.06 -20.47 16.12
N VAL A 283 -13.03 -20.64 16.95
CA VAL A 283 -12.20 -19.54 17.44
C VAL A 283 -11.20 -19.10 16.38
N GLY A 284 -11.17 -17.81 16.08
CA GLY A 284 -10.20 -17.24 15.13
C GLY A 284 -10.63 -15.87 14.61
N VAL A 285 -9.89 -15.38 13.61
CA VAL A 285 -10.23 -14.13 12.91
C VAL A 285 -10.86 -14.48 11.57
N PHE A 286 -12.00 -13.86 11.29
CA PHE A 286 -12.78 -14.06 10.07
C PHE A 286 -12.33 -13.09 9.00
N MET A 287 -12.02 -13.62 7.83
CA MET A 287 -11.62 -12.84 6.65
C MET A 287 -12.23 -13.44 5.40
N SER A 288 -12.46 -12.63 4.37
CA SER A 288 -13.06 -13.09 3.10
C SER A 288 -12.15 -12.78 1.93
N GLU A 289 -12.19 -13.64 0.91
CA GLU A 289 -11.61 -13.33 -0.40
C GLU A 289 -12.35 -12.17 -1.10
N ASN A 290 -13.64 -11.98 -0.79
CA ASN A 290 -14.45 -10.91 -1.35
C ASN A 290 -14.51 -9.71 -0.38
N PRO A 291 -14.00 -8.52 -0.75
CA PRO A 291 -14.03 -7.35 0.11
C PRO A 291 -15.45 -6.95 0.51
N ALA A 292 -16.45 -7.10 -0.38
CA ALA A 292 -17.83 -6.74 -0.09
C ALA A 292 -18.46 -7.57 1.05
N THR A 293 -18.04 -8.82 1.21
CA THR A 293 -18.42 -9.67 2.35
C THR A 293 -17.85 -9.09 3.65
N SER A 294 -16.56 -8.78 3.65
CA SER A 294 -15.88 -8.22 4.82
C SER A 294 -16.40 -6.84 5.19
N MET A 295 -16.80 -6.01 4.21
CA MET A 295 -17.39 -4.69 4.44
C MET A 295 -18.66 -4.69 5.29
N ARG A 296 -19.43 -5.79 5.29
CA ARG A 296 -20.62 -5.87 6.15
C ARG A 296 -20.25 -5.80 7.64
N TYR A 297 -19.02 -6.14 8.00
CA TYR A 297 -18.52 -6.11 9.37
C TYR A 297 -17.87 -4.77 9.78
N SER A 298 -17.61 -3.88 8.82
CA SER A 298 -17.25 -2.48 9.12
C SER A 298 -18.47 -1.58 9.29
N GLN A 299 -19.65 -2.07 8.88
CA GLN A 299 -20.93 -1.36 8.94
C GLN A 299 -21.70 -1.80 10.19
N GLY A 300 -22.31 -0.85 10.90
CA GLY A 300 -23.37 -1.18 11.86
C GLY A 300 -23.02 -1.20 13.35
N HIS A 301 -21.86 -0.69 13.77
CA HIS A 301 -21.79 -0.22 15.16
C HIS A 301 -22.44 1.16 15.20
N GLU A 302 -23.65 1.22 15.75
CA GLU A 302 -24.14 2.44 16.40
C GLU A 302 -23.22 2.70 17.60
N ASP A 303 -21.98 3.13 17.36
CA ASP A 303 -21.26 3.84 18.39
C ASP A 303 -22.09 5.09 18.66
N GLY A 304 -22.92 5.02 19.72
CA GLY A 304 -23.83 6.07 20.18
C GLY A 304 -23.16 7.41 20.53
N SER A 305 -21.93 7.63 20.08
CA SER A 305 -21.29 8.93 19.96
C SER A 305 -21.50 9.46 18.55
N SER A 306 -22.42 10.42 18.40
CA SER A 306 -22.40 11.39 17.31
C SER A 306 -20.95 11.78 17.01
N GLY A 307 -20.54 11.61 15.75
CA GLY A 307 -19.19 11.89 15.28
C GLY A 307 -18.64 13.18 15.87
N SER A 308 -17.53 13.07 16.60
CA SER A 308 -16.70 14.21 16.97
C SER A 308 -16.42 14.99 15.69
N ALA A 309 -16.74 16.29 15.68
CA ALA A 309 -16.47 17.19 14.57
C ALA A 309 -14.99 17.22 14.13
N HIS A 310 -14.11 16.56 14.91
CA HIS A 310 -12.68 16.49 14.73
C HIS A 310 -12.18 15.19 14.06
N CYS A 311 -13.06 14.25 13.68
CA CYS A 311 -12.67 13.04 12.97
C CYS A 311 -12.92 13.20 11.44
N PRO A 312 -11.88 13.39 10.61
CA PRO A 312 -12.03 13.67 9.17
C PRO A 312 -12.70 12.54 8.40
N TYR A 313 -12.56 11.30 8.88
CA TYR A 313 -13.06 10.10 8.22
C TYR A 313 -14.22 9.42 8.95
N GLN A 314 -15.01 10.19 9.72
CA GLN A 314 -16.18 9.66 10.42
C GLN A 314 -17.25 9.04 9.50
N ASN A 315 -17.29 9.47 8.23
CA ASN A 315 -18.24 8.97 7.22
C ASN A 315 -17.57 7.96 6.27
N TYR A 316 -16.55 7.26 6.75
CA TYR A 316 -15.89 6.22 5.99
C TYR A 316 -15.94 4.91 6.78
N ASP A 317 -16.19 3.82 6.08
CA ASP A 317 -16.03 2.46 6.59
C ASP A 317 -14.57 2.03 6.42
N LEU A 318 -14.08 1.18 7.34
CA LEU A 318 -12.69 0.74 7.36
C LEU A 318 -12.53 -0.73 6.93
N LEU A 319 -11.69 -0.95 5.92
CA LEU A 319 -11.34 -2.28 5.42
C LEU A 319 -9.83 -2.50 5.45
N LEU A 320 -9.42 -3.66 5.95
CA LEU A 320 -8.03 -4.11 5.86
C LEU A 320 -7.92 -5.16 4.77
N ALA A 321 -6.85 -5.08 3.97
CA ALA A 321 -6.36 -6.24 3.23
C ALA A 321 -5.10 -6.77 3.90
N CYS A 322 -5.17 -8.04 4.27
CA CYS A 322 -4.18 -8.74 5.06
C CYS A 322 -3.58 -9.86 4.23
N GLU A 323 -2.26 -9.93 4.22
CA GLU A 323 -1.52 -11.08 3.71
C GLU A 323 -1.48 -12.14 4.80
N ILE A 324 -1.92 -13.35 4.45
CA ILE A 324 -2.02 -14.48 5.36
C ILE A 324 -1.04 -15.55 4.90
N ALA A 325 -0.13 -15.98 5.78
CA ALA A 325 0.73 -17.11 5.49
C ALA A 325 -0.11 -18.40 5.42
N GLY A 326 -0.05 -19.09 4.28
CA GLY A 326 -0.94 -20.21 3.94
C GLY A 326 -2.31 -19.74 3.45
N GLY A 327 -3.28 -19.63 4.35
CA GLY A 327 -4.63 -19.17 4.00
C GLY A 327 -5.75 -19.45 5.00
N GLY A 328 -5.44 -20.07 6.13
CA GLY A 328 -6.42 -20.38 7.16
C GLY A 328 -7.37 -21.52 6.79
N ARG A 329 -8.40 -21.72 7.62
CA ARG A 329 -9.40 -22.76 7.41
C ARG A 329 -10.59 -22.17 6.64
N PRO A 330 -10.87 -22.61 5.41
CA PRO A 330 -12.04 -22.14 4.69
C PRO A 330 -13.32 -22.63 5.37
N VAL A 331 -14.34 -21.80 5.33
CA VAL A 331 -15.67 -22.05 5.86
C VAL A 331 -16.68 -21.78 4.75
N GLU A 332 -17.58 -22.73 4.55
CA GLU A 332 -18.72 -22.55 3.64
C GLU A 332 -19.76 -21.68 4.33
N ASP A 333 -19.85 -20.41 3.92
CA ASP A 333 -20.96 -19.56 4.31
C ASP A 333 -22.11 -19.75 3.30
N ILE A 334 -23.12 -20.50 3.74
CA ILE A 334 -24.34 -20.76 2.95
C ILE A 334 -25.13 -19.49 2.63
N SER A 335 -24.84 -18.37 3.28
CA SER A 335 -25.52 -17.09 3.06
C SER A 335 -24.85 -16.21 1.99
N GLU A 336 -23.66 -16.58 1.51
CA GLU A 336 -22.92 -15.79 0.52
C GLU A 336 -23.32 -16.15 -0.93
N PRO A 337 -23.96 -15.23 -1.68
CA PRO A 337 -24.46 -15.51 -3.03
C PRO A 337 -23.37 -15.65 -4.09
N CYS A 338 -22.09 -15.42 -3.76
CA CYS A 338 -21.00 -15.27 -4.72
C CYS A 338 -19.93 -16.38 -4.68
N ASN A 339 -20.15 -17.50 -3.98
CA ASN A 339 -19.11 -18.53 -3.73
C ASN A 339 -17.81 -17.99 -3.11
N ALA A 340 -17.83 -16.78 -2.56
CA ALA A 340 -16.67 -16.19 -1.91
C ALA A 340 -16.39 -16.97 -0.64
N LYS A 341 -15.15 -17.45 -0.50
CA LYS A 341 -14.77 -18.21 0.69
C LYS A 341 -14.46 -17.26 1.83
N VAL A 342 -15.10 -17.51 2.96
CA VAL A 342 -14.70 -16.97 4.26
C VAL A 342 -13.67 -17.92 4.84
N HIS A 343 -12.64 -17.38 5.46
CA HIS A 343 -11.57 -18.12 6.09
C HIS A 343 -11.48 -17.73 7.56
N VAL A 344 -11.26 -18.73 8.40
CA VAL A 344 -10.98 -18.58 9.83
C VAL A 344 -9.48 -18.73 10.02
N ILE A 345 -8.84 -17.66 10.49
CA ILE A 345 -7.41 -17.64 10.77
C ILE A 345 -7.19 -17.89 12.26
N GLU A 346 -6.64 -19.06 12.58
CA GLU A 346 -6.41 -19.50 13.96
C GLU A 346 -5.03 -19.05 14.49
N LYS A 347 -4.02 -18.99 13.59
CA LYS A 347 -2.67 -18.50 13.89
C LYS A 347 -2.62 -16.99 13.67
N LEU A 348 -2.85 -16.18 14.69
CA LEU A 348 -3.02 -14.73 14.52
C LEU A 348 -1.73 -14.01 14.11
N ASP A 349 -0.58 -14.56 14.50
CA ASP A 349 0.75 -14.11 14.10
C ASP A 349 1.11 -14.48 12.65
N SER A 350 0.25 -15.23 11.95
CA SER A 350 0.34 -15.50 10.52
C SER A 350 -0.39 -14.45 9.66
N ILE A 351 -0.91 -13.39 10.29
CA ILE A 351 -1.67 -12.31 9.66
C ILE A 351 -0.80 -11.06 9.58
N LYS A 352 -0.64 -10.50 8.38
CA LYS A 352 0.04 -9.22 8.17
C LYS A 352 -0.87 -8.22 7.46
N PRO A 353 -1.36 -7.16 8.12
CA PRO A 353 -2.02 -6.05 7.43
C PRO A 353 -1.08 -5.42 6.40
N ARG A 354 -1.52 -5.29 5.15
CA ARG A 354 -0.74 -4.70 4.05
C ARG A 354 -1.36 -3.39 3.55
N TYR A 355 -2.69 -3.35 3.50
CA TYR A 355 -3.43 -2.20 3.01
C TYR A 355 -4.57 -1.87 3.96
N LEU A 356 -4.84 -0.58 4.03
CA LEU A 356 -6.00 0.00 4.67
C LEU A 356 -6.79 0.78 3.60
N PHE A 357 -8.08 0.51 3.52
CA PHE A 357 -9.03 1.25 2.69
C PHE A 357 -10.01 1.98 3.60
N LEU A 358 -10.18 3.27 3.35
CA LEU A 358 -11.32 4.03 3.86
C LEU A 358 -12.30 4.20 2.71
N ILE A 359 -13.48 3.63 2.87
CA ILE A 359 -14.53 3.61 1.84
C ILE A 359 -15.67 4.52 2.29
N PRO A 360 -16.11 5.51 1.49
CA PRO A 360 -17.21 6.38 1.90
C PRO A 360 -18.44 5.57 2.31
N SER A 361 -18.93 5.82 3.52
CA SER A 361 -20.14 5.18 4.03
C SER A 361 -21.34 5.68 3.22
N VAL A 362 -22.20 4.76 2.78
CA VAL A 362 -23.44 5.12 2.10
C VAL A 362 -24.44 5.59 3.16
N THR A 363 -24.64 6.91 3.27
CA THR A 363 -25.77 7.45 4.05
C THR A 363 -27.03 7.32 3.20
N GLU A 364 -27.91 6.39 3.57
CA GLU A 364 -29.27 6.26 3.00
C GLU A 364 -30.16 7.46 3.33
#